data_AF-A0A957CC63-F1
#
_entry.id   AF-A0A957CC63-F1
#
_cell.length_a   1.000
_cell.length_b   1.000
_cell.length_c   1.000
_cell.angle_alpha   90.00
_cell.angle_beta   90.00
_cell.angle_gamma   90.00
#
_symmetry.space_group_name_H-M   'P 1'
#
loop_
_entity.id
_entity.type
_entity.pdbx_description
1 polymer ?
#
loop_
_entity_poly.entity_id
_entity_poly.type
_entity_poly.pdbx_seq_one_letter_code
_entity_poly.pdbx_strand_id
1 'polypeptide(L)'
;AQSDALTRSDDALQLDKIDGDTFTRYTRQALSQMGNLPHLARSPLTRLPLIAHRLQQNGQPTDTLTRAGELRLVLTESIERLKPPGEADFGTTDEWRHYNALHYPYVRGLKPYSRRLLLGEAETAVLPILDWFRTQVPQRTLYNWQNAAAALVARDLRERSRRVGVNGR
;
A
#
# COMPACT_ATOMS: atom_id res chain seq x y z
N ALA A 1 -28.13 -16.23 -9.80
CA ALA A 1 -27.39 -14.96 -9.75
C ALA A 1 -27.48 -14.23 -8.41
N GLN A 2 -28.46 -14.50 -7.52
CA GLN A 2 -28.61 -13.80 -6.23
C GLN A 2 -27.59 -14.21 -5.14
N SER A 3 -27.05 -15.44 -5.20
CA SER A 3 -26.15 -15.97 -4.16
C SER A 3 -24.78 -15.27 -4.09
N ASP A 4 -24.28 -14.77 -5.22
CA ASP A 4 -22.97 -14.10 -5.30
C ASP A 4 -23.00 -12.66 -4.75
N ALA A 5 -24.16 -12.00 -4.85
CA ALA A 5 -24.37 -10.65 -4.32
C ALA A 5 -24.49 -10.63 -2.78
N LEU A 6 -25.05 -11.69 -2.18
CA LEU A 6 -25.17 -11.84 -0.73
C LEU A 6 -23.80 -12.07 -0.06
N THR A 7 -22.98 -12.98 -0.61
CA THR A 7 -21.62 -13.24 -0.10
C THR A 7 -20.71 -12.01 -0.19
N ARG A 8 -20.82 -11.23 -1.28
CA ARG A 8 -20.03 -10.01 -1.49
C ARG A 8 -20.37 -8.91 -0.46
N SER A 9 -21.63 -8.83 -0.07
CA SER A 9 -22.11 -7.86 0.93
C SER A 9 -21.67 -8.26 2.35
N ASP A 10 -21.72 -9.55 2.69
CA ASP A 10 -21.27 -10.06 3.99
C ASP A 10 -19.75 -9.90 4.20
N ASP A 11 -18.94 -10.16 3.18
CA ASP A 11 -17.48 -10.00 3.25
C ASP A 11 -17.07 -8.53 3.47
N ALA A 12 -17.76 -7.59 2.81
CA ALA A 12 -17.56 -6.16 3.00
C ALA A 12 -17.92 -5.71 4.43
N LEU A 13 -19.04 -6.22 4.96
CA LEU A 13 -19.51 -5.96 6.31
C LEU A 13 -18.61 -6.56 7.39
N GLN A 14 -17.85 -7.62 7.09
CA GLN A 14 -16.88 -8.21 8.02
C GLN A 14 -15.63 -7.35 8.19
N LEU A 15 -15.12 -6.72 7.13
CA LEU A 15 -13.91 -5.89 7.19
C LEU A 15 -14.10 -4.61 8.01
N ASP A 16 -15.30 -4.03 8.02
CA ASP A 16 -15.64 -2.88 8.87
C ASP A 16 -15.69 -3.24 10.36
N LYS A 17 -15.87 -4.53 10.69
CA LYS A 17 -15.90 -5.06 12.07
C LYS A 17 -14.51 -5.49 12.58
N ILE A 18 -13.50 -5.54 11.72
CA ILE A 18 -12.12 -5.87 12.13
C ILE A 18 -11.56 -4.74 12.99
N ASP A 19 -10.92 -5.07 14.11
CA ASP A 19 -10.27 -4.10 14.98
C ASP A 19 -9.11 -3.36 14.26
N GLY A 20 -8.70 -2.21 14.81
CA GLY A 20 -7.67 -1.36 14.20
C GLY A 20 -6.32 -2.02 14.01
N ASP A 21 -5.90 -2.85 14.95
CA ASP A 21 -4.57 -3.42 14.97
C ASP A 21 -4.48 -4.58 13.99
N THR A 22 -5.51 -5.42 13.93
CA THR A 22 -5.61 -6.50 12.95
C THR A 22 -5.62 -5.96 11.53
N PHE A 23 -6.38 -4.89 11.26
CA PHE A 23 -6.37 -4.27 9.94
C PHE A 23 -5.00 -3.68 9.59
N THR A 24 -4.36 -2.98 10.53
CA THR A 24 -2.99 -2.46 10.35
C THR A 24 -2.00 -3.60 10.05
N ARG A 25 -2.15 -4.76 10.69
CA ARG A 25 -1.36 -5.96 10.37
C ARG A 25 -1.59 -6.44 8.94
N TYR A 26 -2.84 -6.51 8.48
CA TYR A 26 -3.13 -6.86 7.09
C TYR A 26 -2.58 -5.84 6.10
N THR A 27 -2.65 -4.54 6.41
CA THR A 27 -2.05 -3.49 5.58
C THR A 27 -0.54 -3.64 5.47
N ARG A 28 0.16 -3.83 6.60
CA ARG A 28 1.60 -4.08 6.62
C ARG A 28 1.97 -5.32 5.79
N GLN A 29 1.22 -6.40 5.95
CA GLN A 29 1.44 -7.61 5.17
C GLN A 29 1.23 -7.35 3.67
N ALA A 30 0.16 -6.65 3.29
CA ALA A 30 -0.13 -6.31 1.90
C ALA A 30 0.97 -5.42 1.28
N LEU A 31 1.45 -4.39 1.99
CA LEU A 31 2.57 -3.53 1.57
C LEU A 31 3.82 -4.37 1.24
N SER A 32 4.18 -5.32 2.11
CA SER A 32 5.34 -6.20 1.88
C SER A 32 5.20 -7.12 0.66
N GLN A 33 3.97 -7.34 0.18
CA GLN A 33 3.65 -8.23 -0.94
C GLN A 33 3.29 -7.47 -2.23
N MET A 34 3.42 -6.15 -2.28
CA MET A 34 3.07 -5.33 -3.46
C MET A 34 3.81 -5.74 -4.74
N GLY A 35 5.05 -6.26 -4.60
CA GLY A 35 5.84 -6.79 -5.70
C GLY A 35 5.43 -8.21 -6.16
N ASN A 36 4.51 -8.87 -5.46
CA ASN A 36 4.08 -10.24 -5.75
C ASN A 36 2.55 -10.32 -5.81
N LEU A 37 2.00 -10.13 -7.01
CA LEU A 37 0.55 -10.04 -7.23
C LEU A 37 -0.22 -11.31 -6.80
N PRO A 38 0.26 -12.55 -7.08
CA PRO A 38 -0.36 -13.76 -6.55
C PRO A 38 -0.43 -13.84 -5.02
N HIS A 39 0.57 -13.30 -4.31
CA HIS A 39 0.52 -13.23 -2.84
C HIS A 39 -0.41 -12.13 -2.35
N LEU A 40 -0.41 -10.97 -3.02
CA LEU A 40 -1.31 -9.86 -2.71
C LEU A 40 -2.79 -10.25 -2.88
N ALA A 41 -3.10 -11.10 -3.86
CA ALA A 41 -4.42 -11.69 -4.08
C ALA A 41 -4.99 -12.44 -2.87
N ARG A 42 -4.14 -12.95 -1.97
CA ARG A 42 -4.56 -13.65 -0.74
C ARG A 42 -4.90 -12.68 0.39
N SER A 43 -4.62 -11.39 0.23
CA SER A 43 -4.89 -10.38 1.24
C SER A 43 -6.41 -10.21 1.42
N PRO A 44 -6.93 -10.20 2.67
CA PRO A 44 -8.33 -9.88 2.91
C PRO A 44 -8.68 -8.45 2.45
N LEU A 45 -7.68 -7.55 2.34
CA LEU A 45 -7.89 -6.18 1.86
C LEU A 45 -8.36 -6.10 0.40
N THR A 46 -8.19 -7.17 -0.39
CA THR A 46 -8.76 -7.22 -1.74
C THR A 46 -10.29 -7.11 -1.71
N ARG A 47 -10.91 -7.47 -0.59
CA ARG A 47 -12.36 -7.46 -0.35
C ARG A 47 -12.94 -6.13 0.13
N LEU A 48 -12.11 -5.09 0.25
CA LEU A 48 -12.61 -3.77 0.65
C LEU A 48 -13.67 -3.22 -0.34
N PRO A 49 -14.74 -2.58 0.17
CA PRO A 49 -15.72 -1.85 -0.65
C PRO A 49 -15.09 -0.89 -1.65
N LEU A 50 -14.02 -0.19 -1.24
CA LEU A 50 -13.25 0.71 -2.12
C LEU A 50 -12.76 0.02 -3.40
N ILE A 51 -12.32 -1.23 -3.30
CA ILE A 51 -11.80 -2.01 -4.44
C ILE A 51 -12.94 -2.39 -5.37
N ALA A 52 -14.02 -2.95 -4.82
CA ALA A 52 -15.17 -3.35 -5.61
C ALA A 52 -15.78 -2.15 -6.36
N HIS A 53 -15.91 -1.00 -5.68
CA HIS A 53 -16.45 0.22 -6.26
C HIS A 53 -15.60 0.75 -7.42
N ARG A 54 -14.28 0.84 -7.26
CA ARG A 54 -13.39 1.32 -8.32
C ARG A 54 -13.40 0.42 -9.55
N LEU A 55 -13.42 -0.91 -9.34
CA LEU A 55 -13.53 -1.86 -10.45
C LEU A 55 -14.87 -1.70 -11.18
N GLN A 56 -15.97 -1.56 -10.44
CA GLN A 56 -17.29 -1.33 -11.03
C GLN A 56 -17.34 -0.02 -11.83
N GLN A 57 -16.81 1.08 -11.28
CA GLN A 57 -16.75 2.37 -11.97
C GLN A 57 -15.94 2.32 -13.27
N ASN A 58 -14.89 1.50 -13.31
CA ASN A 58 -14.02 1.35 -14.47
C ASN A 58 -14.46 0.22 -15.42
N GLY A 59 -15.61 -0.43 -15.17
CA GLY A 59 -16.10 -1.56 -15.96
C GLY A 59 -15.16 -2.77 -15.96
N GLN A 60 -14.34 -2.92 -14.92
CA GLN A 60 -13.36 -3.99 -14.79
C GLN A 60 -13.97 -5.25 -14.17
N PRO A 61 -13.46 -6.45 -14.52
CA PRO A 61 -13.90 -7.68 -13.88
C PRO A 61 -13.53 -7.70 -12.39
N THR A 62 -14.27 -8.50 -11.62
CA THR A 62 -14.06 -8.63 -10.16
C THR A 62 -13.37 -9.95 -9.78
N ASP A 63 -12.57 -10.51 -10.69
CA ASP A 63 -11.77 -11.70 -10.39
C ASP A 63 -10.63 -11.39 -9.41
N THR A 64 -10.07 -12.46 -8.83
CA THR A 64 -9.07 -12.38 -7.76
C THR A 64 -7.82 -11.58 -8.15
N LEU A 65 -7.30 -11.73 -9.38
CA LEU A 65 -6.08 -11.05 -9.79
C LEU A 65 -6.35 -9.58 -10.08
N THR A 66 -7.47 -9.26 -10.72
CA THR A 66 -7.86 -7.87 -10.97
C THR A 66 -8.06 -7.10 -9.66
N ARG A 67 -8.67 -7.72 -8.65
CA ARG A 67 -8.80 -7.12 -7.30
C ARG A 67 -7.45 -6.93 -6.60
N ALA A 68 -6.51 -7.84 -6.79
CA ALA A 68 -5.14 -7.68 -6.29
C ALA A 68 -4.43 -6.51 -6.98
N GLY A 69 -4.62 -6.36 -8.30
CA GLY A 69 -4.09 -5.25 -9.09
C GLY A 69 -4.63 -3.92 -8.58
N GLU A 70 -5.93 -3.83 -8.37
CA GLU A 70 -6.57 -2.63 -7.83
C GLU A 70 -6.12 -2.34 -6.40
N LEU A 71 -5.98 -3.37 -5.55
CA LEU A 71 -5.42 -3.19 -4.20
C LEU A 71 -4.01 -2.61 -4.25
N ARG A 72 -3.15 -3.08 -5.17
CA ARG A 72 -1.81 -2.53 -5.36
C ARG A 72 -1.87 -1.05 -5.73
N LEU A 73 -2.74 -0.68 -6.68
CA LEU A 73 -2.92 0.72 -7.09
C LEU A 73 -3.37 1.59 -5.91
N VAL A 74 -4.38 1.15 -5.17
CA VAL A 74 -4.89 1.88 -4.01
C VAL A 74 -3.84 2.02 -2.90
N LEU A 75 -3.01 0.99 -2.65
CA LEU A 75 -1.88 1.08 -1.73
C LEU A 75 -0.84 2.08 -2.21
N THR A 76 -0.47 2.04 -3.49
CA THR A 76 0.45 3.03 -4.09
C THR A 76 -0.08 4.44 -3.93
N GLU A 77 -1.34 4.70 -4.28
CA GLU A 77 -1.96 6.01 -4.09
C GLU A 77 -1.94 6.48 -2.62
N SER A 78 -2.14 5.56 -1.68
CA SER A 78 -2.09 5.88 -0.25
C SER A 78 -0.68 6.25 0.20
N ILE A 79 0.34 5.57 -0.32
CA ILE A 79 1.75 5.93 -0.11
C ILE A 79 2.06 7.30 -0.72
N GLU A 80 1.60 7.57 -1.94
CA GLU A 80 1.82 8.87 -2.60
C GLU A 80 1.20 10.03 -1.81
N ARG A 81 0.08 9.82 -1.11
CA ARG A 81 -0.51 10.82 -0.20
C ARG A 81 0.35 11.14 1.03
N LEU A 82 1.34 10.31 1.36
CA LEU A 82 2.31 10.59 2.42
C LEU A 82 3.44 11.52 1.95
N LYS A 83 3.58 11.74 0.63
CA LYS A 83 4.60 12.64 0.08
C LYS A 83 4.34 14.06 0.60
N PRO A 84 5.34 14.72 1.20
CA PRO A 84 5.23 16.12 1.59
C PRO A 84 4.85 17.01 0.39
N PRO A 85 4.06 18.08 0.59
CA PRO A 85 3.68 18.97 -0.50
C PRO A 85 4.90 19.68 -1.09
N GLY A 86 4.91 19.88 -2.41
CA GLY A 86 5.99 20.54 -3.15
C GLY A 86 6.30 19.84 -4.46
N GLU A 87 7.26 20.38 -5.22
CA GLU A 87 7.68 19.85 -6.53
C GLU A 87 8.84 18.82 -6.44
N ALA A 88 9.43 18.63 -5.25
CA ALA A 88 10.53 17.71 -5.07
C ALA A 88 10.09 16.24 -5.26
N ASP A 89 10.94 15.42 -5.86
CA ASP A 89 10.73 13.97 -5.96
C ASP A 89 11.38 13.15 -4.84
N PHE A 90 12.25 13.80 -4.06
CA PHE A 90 12.95 13.22 -2.94
C PHE A 90 13.33 14.30 -1.92
N GLY A 91 13.24 13.96 -0.64
CA GLY A 91 13.75 14.77 0.47
C GLY A 91 14.23 13.87 1.61
N THR A 92 15.12 14.40 2.44
CA THR A 92 15.79 13.69 3.53
C THR A 92 15.38 14.19 4.92
N THR A 93 14.50 15.19 4.98
CA THR A 93 13.96 15.75 6.22
C THR A 93 12.99 14.77 6.88
N ASP A 94 12.70 14.99 8.17
CA ASP A 94 11.85 14.09 8.96
C ASP A 94 10.45 13.91 8.36
N GLU A 95 9.88 14.93 7.73
CA GLU A 95 8.57 14.89 7.03
C GLU A 95 8.51 13.84 5.90
N TRP A 96 9.64 13.53 5.24
CA TRP A 96 9.70 12.55 4.15
C TRP A 96 9.77 11.10 4.65
N ARG A 97 10.04 10.88 5.94
CA ARG A 97 10.43 9.56 6.48
C ARG A 97 9.44 8.45 6.14
N HIS A 98 8.13 8.71 6.27
CA HIS A 98 7.10 7.69 6.06
C HIS A 98 6.89 7.40 4.57
N TYR A 99 6.91 8.44 3.74
CA TYR A 99 6.87 8.29 2.29
C TYR A 99 8.09 7.51 1.80
N ASN A 100 9.31 7.94 2.13
CA ASN A 100 10.54 7.28 1.70
C ASN A 100 10.58 5.81 2.16
N ALA A 101 10.22 5.54 3.42
CA ALA A 101 10.24 4.20 4.02
C ALA A 101 9.32 3.18 3.30
N LEU A 102 8.28 3.64 2.60
CA LEU A 102 7.37 2.80 1.84
C LEU A 102 7.58 2.88 0.32
N HIS A 103 7.69 4.09 -0.23
CA HIS A 103 7.77 4.33 -1.67
C HIS A 103 8.97 3.61 -2.28
N TYR A 104 10.18 3.84 -1.76
CA TYR A 104 11.34 3.21 -2.39
C TYR A 104 11.35 1.68 -2.19
N PRO A 105 11.11 1.13 -0.99
CA PRO A 105 11.13 -0.32 -0.83
C PRO A 105 10.00 -1.07 -1.52
N TYR A 106 8.77 -0.54 -1.51
CA TYR A 106 7.58 -1.27 -1.95
C TYR A 106 7.04 -0.83 -3.31
N VAL A 107 7.14 0.46 -3.67
CA VAL A 107 6.68 0.97 -4.97
C VAL A 107 7.80 0.86 -6.00
N ARG A 108 9.02 1.29 -5.66
CA ARG A 108 10.20 1.23 -6.55
C ARG A 108 10.97 -0.08 -6.46
N GLY A 109 10.61 -0.98 -5.55
CA GLY A 109 11.26 -2.29 -5.37
C GLY A 109 12.70 -2.22 -4.86
N LEU A 110 13.10 -1.07 -4.30
CA LEU A 110 14.45 -0.86 -3.79
C LEU A 110 14.72 -1.77 -2.59
N LYS A 111 15.92 -2.33 -2.50
CA LYS A 111 16.36 -3.10 -1.33
C LYS A 111 17.56 -2.42 -0.68
N PRO A 112 17.36 -1.41 0.18
CA PRO A 112 18.44 -0.52 0.62
C PRO A 112 19.63 -1.23 1.28
N TYR A 113 19.35 -2.31 2.00
CA TYR A 113 20.33 -3.13 2.72
C TYR A 113 20.60 -4.50 2.07
N SER A 114 20.20 -4.70 0.80
CA SER A 114 20.59 -5.93 0.09
C SER A 114 22.10 -5.93 -0.18
N ARG A 115 22.74 -7.07 0.10
CA ARG A 115 24.16 -7.31 -0.23
C ARG A 115 24.40 -7.44 -1.73
N ARG A 116 23.39 -7.83 -2.52
CA ARG A 116 23.42 -7.85 -3.98
C ARG A 116 22.61 -6.66 -4.47
N LEU A 117 23.29 -5.55 -4.72
CA LEU A 117 22.76 -4.48 -5.55
C LEU A 117 23.29 -4.73 -6.96
N LEU A 118 22.42 -5.20 -7.85
CA LEU A 118 22.69 -5.19 -9.27
C LEU A 118 22.07 -3.89 -9.77
N LEU A 119 22.87 -2.82 -9.84
CA LEU A 119 22.45 -1.54 -10.39
C LEU A 119 22.82 -1.48 -11.88
N GLY A 120 21.84 -1.25 -12.76
CA GLY A 120 22.05 -0.85 -14.15
C GLY A 120 22.18 0.67 -14.30
N GLU A 121 22.39 1.15 -15.53
CA GLU A 121 22.62 2.59 -15.80
C GLU A 121 21.41 3.48 -15.43
N ALA A 122 20.19 2.97 -15.60
CA ALA A 122 18.93 3.65 -15.21
C ALA A 122 18.76 3.78 -13.68
N GLU A 123 19.61 3.12 -12.89
CA GLU A 123 19.56 3.13 -11.42
C GLU A 123 20.47 4.20 -10.78
N THR A 124 21.18 5.00 -11.58
CA THR A 124 22.05 6.09 -11.07
C THR A 124 21.26 7.13 -10.25
N ALA A 125 20.03 7.46 -10.67
CA ALA A 125 19.15 8.37 -9.93
C ALA A 125 18.74 7.84 -8.54
N VAL A 126 18.91 6.54 -8.29
CA VAL A 126 18.59 5.88 -7.02
C VAL A 126 19.79 5.90 -6.05
N LEU A 127 21.00 6.22 -6.53
CA LEU A 127 22.21 6.25 -5.71
C LEU A 127 22.11 7.22 -4.52
N PRO A 128 21.64 8.47 -4.66
CA PRO A 128 21.53 9.39 -3.52
C PRO A 128 20.53 8.88 -2.46
N ILE A 129 19.45 8.22 -2.91
CA ILE A 129 18.43 7.63 -2.04
C ILE A 129 19.03 6.44 -1.27
N LEU A 130 19.76 5.57 -1.95
CA LEU A 130 20.45 4.43 -1.35
C LEU A 130 21.51 4.86 -0.35
N ASP A 131 22.29 5.89 -0.68
CA ASP A 131 23.27 6.46 0.23
C ASP A 131 22.59 6.97 1.49
N TRP A 132 21.55 7.80 1.37
CA TRP A 132 20.78 8.28 2.51
C TRP A 132 20.23 7.14 3.38
N PHE A 133 19.64 6.10 2.77
CA PHE A 133 19.17 4.94 3.54
C PHE A 133 20.29 4.24 4.31
N ARG A 134 21.51 4.20 3.78
CA ARG A 134 22.64 3.49 4.40
C ARG A 134 23.34 4.34 5.45
N THR A 135 23.42 5.64 5.25
CA THR A 135 24.18 6.57 6.10
C THR A 135 23.33 7.21 7.18
N GLN A 136 22.06 7.53 6.89
CA GLN A 136 21.19 8.27 7.80
C GLN A 136 20.09 7.42 8.44
N VAL A 137 19.75 6.27 7.86
CA VAL A 137 18.63 5.44 8.33
C VAL A 137 19.12 4.07 8.76
N PRO A 138 19.31 3.80 10.06
CA PRO A 138 19.58 2.44 10.51
C PRO A 138 18.44 1.48 10.15
N GLN A 139 18.74 0.20 9.91
CA GLN A 139 17.72 -0.79 9.52
C GLN A 139 16.56 -0.91 10.53
N ARG A 140 16.84 -0.79 11.83
CA ARG A 140 15.82 -0.75 12.88
C ARG A 140 14.93 0.49 12.77
N THR A 141 15.51 1.64 12.43
CA THR A 141 14.79 2.89 12.19
C THR A 141 13.87 2.75 10.98
N LEU A 142 14.37 2.19 9.87
CA LEU A 142 13.52 1.89 8.71
C LEU A 142 12.34 1.01 9.09
N TYR A 143 12.58 -0.08 9.82
CA TYR A 143 11.53 -0.98 10.26
C TYR A 143 10.46 -0.26 11.11
N ASN A 144 10.88 0.60 12.04
CA ASN A 144 9.96 1.39 12.86
C ASN A 144 9.15 2.38 12.02
N TRP A 145 9.78 3.07 11.07
CA TRP A 145 9.09 3.98 10.16
C TRP A 145 8.12 3.25 9.24
N GLN A 146 8.48 2.06 8.73
CA GLN A 146 7.57 1.22 7.94
C GLN A 146 6.35 0.79 8.76
N ASN A 147 6.53 0.44 10.03
CA ASN A 147 5.42 0.09 10.91
C ASN A 147 4.49 1.27 11.18
N ALA A 148 5.04 2.45 11.44
CA ALA A 148 4.27 3.68 11.66
C ALA A 148 3.53 4.10 10.36
N ALA A 149 4.23 4.08 9.23
CA ALA A 149 3.68 4.43 7.93
C ALA A 149 2.58 3.44 7.49
N ALA A 150 2.72 2.15 7.79
CA ALA A 150 1.66 1.17 7.52
C ALA A 150 0.36 1.47 8.29
N ALA A 151 0.45 2.04 9.50
CA ALA A 151 -0.73 2.49 10.25
C ALA A 151 -1.39 3.72 9.61
N LEU A 152 -0.60 4.64 9.04
CA LEU A 152 -1.13 5.78 8.28
C LEU A 152 -1.88 5.32 7.02
N VAL A 153 -1.28 4.41 6.25
CA VAL A 153 -1.92 3.79 5.08
C VAL A 153 -3.20 3.05 5.49
N ALA A 154 -3.16 2.28 6.58
CA ALA A 154 -4.33 1.55 7.08
C ALA A 154 -5.50 2.50 7.40
N ARG A 155 -5.21 3.65 8.00
CA ARG A 155 -6.20 4.70 8.28
C ARG A 155 -6.79 5.28 7.00
N ASP A 156 -5.96 5.67 6.03
CA ASP A 156 -6.42 6.22 4.75
C ASP A 156 -7.33 5.23 4.00
N LEU A 157 -6.92 3.95 3.92
CA LEU A 157 -7.72 2.90 3.27
C LEU A 157 -9.11 2.76 3.91
N ARG A 158 -9.18 2.74 5.24
CA ARG A 158 -10.45 2.64 5.98
C ARG A 158 -11.33 3.84 5.74
N GLU A 159 -10.76 5.03 5.82
CA GLU A 159 -11.52 6.26 5.62
C GLU A 159 -12.11 6.32 4.20
N ARG A 160 -11.29 6.00 3.18
CA ARG A 160 -11.75 5.92 1.79
C ARG A 160 -12.80 4.83 1.58
N SER A 161 -12.63 3.66 2.21
CA SER A 161 -13.60 2.57 2.14
C SER A 161 -14.94 2.93 2.79
N ARG A 162 -14.92 3.60 3.94
CA ARG A 162 -16.14 4.08 4.62
C ARG A 162 -16.88 5.12 3.79
N ARG A 163 -16.16 6.07 3.17
CA ARG A 163 -16.78 7.08 2.29
C ARG A 163 -17.53 6.44 1.12
N VAL A 164 -16.97 5.40 0.51
CA VAL A 164 -17.64 4.62 -0.54
C VAL A 164 -18.89 3.92 0.01
N GLY A 165 -18.80 3.30 1.19
CA GLY A 165 -19.95 2.64 1.83
C GLY A 165 -21.08 3.57 2.25
N VAL A 166 -20.79 4.85 2.50
CA VAL A 166 -21.80 5.89 2.79
C VAL A 166 -22.44 6.41 1.50
N ASN A 167 -21.64 6.66 0.45
CA ASN A 167 -22.13 7.23 -0.81
C ASN A 167 -22.88 6.22 -1.69
N GLY A 168 -22.76 4.92 -1.41
CA GLY A 168 -23.46 3.84 -2.12
C GLY A 168 -24.77 3.40 -1.46
N ARG A 169 -25.25 4.11 -0.42
CA ARG A 169 -26.57 3.88 0.20
C ARG A 169 -27.63 4.83 -0.35
#